data_AF-A0A1H8UW79-F1
#
_entry.id   AF-A0A1H8UW79-F1
#
_cell.length_a   1.000
_cell.length_b   1.000
_cell.length_c   1.000
_cell.angle_alpha   90.00
_cell.angle_beta   90.00
_cell.angle_gamma   90.00
#
_symmetry.space_group_name_H-M   'P 1'
#
loop_
_entity.id
_entity.type
_entity.pdbx_description
1 polymer ?
#
loop_
_entity_poly.entity_id
_entity_poly.type
_entity_poly.pdbx_seq_one_letter_code
_entity_poly.pdbx_strand_id
1 'polypeptide(L)'
;MPHEVSLRLLPHPRGSMGVGMIDKPRKRRLSAKQKSSTLFHFWHNLQDIKGEAEQMKDGELVLLVGMMELLVEERIALLGGGRAAAMLVSADTAHAH
;
A
#
# COMPACT_ATOMS: atom_id res chain seq x y z
N MET A 1 -64.94 -19.12 10.84
CA MET A 1 -63.70 -18.35 10.57
C MET A 1 -62.92 -19.02 9.44
N PRO A 2 -63.04 -18.52 8.20
CA PRO A 2 -62.08 -18.83 7.16
C PRO A 2 -61.49 -17.57 6.49
N HIS A 3 -60.16 -17.55 6.46
CA HIS A 3 -59.26 -17.07 5.41
C HIS A 3 -59.39 -15.63 4.88
N GLU A 4 -58.43 -14.80 5.30
CA GLU A 4 -58.08 -13.50 4.74
C GLU A 4 -57.76 -13.57 3.25
N VAL A 5 -58.42 -12.72 2.46
CA VAL A 5 -58.02 -12.38 1.09
C VAL A 5 -57.19 -11.09 1.16
N SER A 6 -55.87 -11.24 1.28
CA SER A 6 -54.94 -10.10 1.20
C SER A 6 -54.47 -9.91 -0.25
N LEU A 7 -55.25 -9.15 -1.02
CA LEU A 7 -54.86 -8.65 -2.35
C LEU A 7 -53.78 -7.57 -2.19
N ARG A 8 -52.52 -8.00 -2.03
CA ARG A 8 -51.37 -7.10 -2.20
C ARG A 8 -51.00 -7.00 -3.68
N LEU A 9 -51.48 -5.92 -4.29
CA LEU A 9 -51.05 -5.38 -5.56
C LEU A 9 -49.52 -5.30 -5.63
N LEU A 10 -48.94 -5.99 -6.62
CA LEU A 10 -47.57 -5.82 -7.10
C LEU A 10 -47.35 -4.40 -7.64
N PRO A 11 -46.30 -3.67 -7.24
CA PRO A 11 -45.70 -2.69 -8.11
C PRO A 11 -44.70 -3.37 -9.05
N HIS A 12 -44.93 -3.16 -10.34
CA HIS A 12 -44.07 -3.58 -11.45
C HIS A 12 -42.66 -2.96 -11.32
N PRO A 13 -41.61 -3.63 -11.81
CA PRO A 13 -40.27 -3.05 -11.86
C PRO A 13 -40.22 -2.02 -13.00
N ARG A 14 -40.29 -0.73 -12.65
CA ARG A 14 -39.96 0.35 -13.58
C ARG A 14 -38.45 0.56 -13.55
N GLY A 15 -37.84 0.48 -14.72
CA GLY A 15 -36.39 0.42 -14.89
C GLY A 15 -35.63 1.55 -14.23
N SER A 16 -34.47 1.20 -13.70
CA SER A 16 -33.30 2.07 -13.70
C SER A 16 -32.16 1.21 -14.24
N MET A 17 -31.84 1.44 -15.52
CA MET A 17 -30.60 0.99 -16.13
C MET A 17 -29.49 1.79 -15.44
N GLY A 18 -29.12 1.34 -14.24
CA GLY A 18 -27.90 1.76 -13.56
C GLY A 18 -26.74 1.22 -14.37
N VAL A 19 -26.25 2.08 -15.27
CA VAL A 19 -24.96 1.99 -15.94
C VAL A 19 -23.98 1.27 -15.02
N GLY A 20 -23.46 0.13 -15.50
CA GLY A 20 -22.45 -0.64 -14.78
C GLY A 20 -21.33 0.28 -14.33
N MET A 21 -21.35 0.64 -13.04
CA MET A 21 -20.14 1.06 -12.36
C MET A 21 -19.27 -0.19 -12.39
N ILE A 22 -18.40 -0.27 -13.39
CA ILE A 22 -17.14 -0.98 -13.24
C ILE A 22 -16.49 -0.36 -12.01
N ASP A 23 -16.74 -0.96 -10.85
CA ASP A 23 -16.05 -0.68 -9.61
C ASP A 23 -14.59 -1.00 -9.84
N LYS A 24 -13.86 -0.05 -10.44
CA LYS A 24 -12.41 -0.09 -10.54
C LYS A 24 -11.97 -0.28 -9.10
N PRO A 25 -11.29 -1.39 -8.75
CA PRO A 25 -10.96 -1.67 -7.36
C PRO A 25 -10.16 -0.47 -6.85
N ARG A 26 -10.77 0.31 -5.96
CA ARG A 26 -10.12 1.44 -5.32
C ARG A 26 -8.93 0.86 -4.58
N LYS A 27 -7.73 0.99 -5.16
CA LYS A 27 -6.49 0.58 -4.52
C LYS A 27 -6.41 1.33 -3.19
N ARG A 28 -6.77 0.66 -2.10
CA ARG A 28 -6.68 1.22 -0.75
C ARG A 28 -5.22 1.60 -0.53
N ARG A 29 -4.94 2.89 -0.46
CA ARG A 29 -3.60 3.39 -0.19
C ARG A 29 -3.26 3.01 1.25
N LEU A 30 -2.18 2.25 1.42
CA LEU A 30 -1.67 1.91 2.75
C LEU A 30 -1.31 3.19 3.51
N SER A 31 -1.58 3.20 4.82
CA SER A 31 -1.13 4.27 5.70
C SER A 31 0.40 4.30 5.78
N ALA A 32 0.98 5.44 6.18
CA ALA A 32 2.43 5.56 6.35
C ALA A 32 2.98 4.51 7.34
N LYS A 33 2.29 4.30 8.46
CA LYS A 33 2.65 3.28 9.46
C LYS A 33 2.66 1.87 8.87
N GLN A 34 1.64 1.53 8.07
CA GLN A 34 1.58 0.23 7.39
C GLN A 34 2.73 0.09 6.39
N LYS A 35 3.01 1.12 5.59
CA LYS A 35 4.14 1.10 4.64
C LYS A 35 5.48 0.90 5.35
N SER A 36 5.72 1.61 6.45
CA SER A 36 6.95 1.48 7.23
C SER A 36 7.09 0.08 7.84
N SER A 37 6.02 -0.48 8.41
CA SER A 37 6.03 -1.86 8.93
C SER A 37 6.28 -2.88 7.82
N THR A 38 5.63 -2.73 6.66
CA THR A 38 5.85 -3.62 5.52
C THR A 38 7.30 -3.57 5.04
N LEU A 39 7.91 -2.39 4.93
CA LEU A 39 9.32 -2.26 4.52
C LEU A 39 10.29 -2.81 5.57
N PHE A 40 9.99 -2.62 6.85
CA PHE A 40 10.79 -3.19 7.94
C PHE A 40 10.82 -4.74 7.86
N HIS A 41 9.65 -5.37 7.71
CA HIS A 41 9.59 -6.83 7.56
C HIS A 41 10.28 -7.31 6.28
N PHE A 42 10.08 -6.57 5.18
CA PHE A 42 10.71 -6.91 3.91
C PHE A 42 12.24 -6.82 3.97
N TRP A 43 12.78 -5.77 4.62
CA TRP A 43 14.21 -5.63 4.84
C TRP A 43 14.81 -6.83 5.60
N HIS A 44 14.16 -7.27 6.68
CA HIS A 44 14.62 -8.43 7.44
C HIS A 44 14.61 -9.71 6.60
N ASN A 45 13.57 -9.95 5.81
CA ASN A 45 13.52 -11.10 4.92
C ASN A 45 14.64 -11.09 3.88
N LEU A 46 15.06 -9.90 3.40
CA LEU A 46 16.20 -9.81 2.48
C LEU A 46 17.51 -10.25 3.14
N GLN A 47 17.72 -9.93 4.42
CA GLN A 47 18.90 -10.39 5.16
C GLN A 47 18.97 -11.92 5.25
N ASP A 48 17.82 -12.56 5.52
CA ASP A 48 17.73 -14.02 5.57
C ASP A 48 18.06 -14.64 4.20
N ILE A 49 17.46 -14.12 3.12
CA ILE A 49 17.71 -14.60 1.74
C ILE A 49 19.17 -14.39 1.35
N LYS A 50 19.79 -13.26 1.72
CA LYS A 50 21.20 -12.99 1.46
C LYS A 50 22.09 -14.01 2.15
N GLY A 51 21.83 -14.31 3.42
CA GLY A 51 22.56 -15.31 4.17
C GLY A 51 22.44 -16.71 3.56
N GLU A 52 21.26 -17.09 3.07
CA GLU A 52 21.07 -18.33 2.31
C GLU A 52 21.87 -18.35 1.00
N ALA A 53 21.83 -17.26 0.23
CA ALA A 53 22.58 -17.12 -1.02
C ALA A 53 24.10 -17.21 -0.81
N GLU A 54 24.62 -16.57 0.25
CA GLU A 54 26.03 -16.66 0.64
C GLU A 54 26.43 -18.11 1.00
N GLN A 55 25.58 -18.83 1.74
CA GLN A 55 25.79 -20.24 2.06
C GLN A 55 25.79 -21.13 0.82
N MET A 56 24.93 -20.82 -0.15
CA MET A 56 24.89 -21.50 -1.45
C MET A 56 26.10 -21.15 -2.35
N LYS A 57 26.89 -20.14 -1.98
CA LYS A 57 27.95 -19.54 -2.81
C LYS A 57 27.44 -19.02 -4.16
N ASP A 58 26.19 -18.57 -4.20
CA ASP A 58 25.58 -17.98 -5.39
C ASP A 58 25.83 -16.46 -5.41
N GLY A 59 26.91 -16.06 -6.09
CA GLY A 59 27.31 -14.66 -6.15
C GLY A 59 26.34 -13.75 -6.92
N GLU A 60 25.62 -14.28 -7.91
CA GLU A 60 24.63 -13.50 -8.67
C GLU A 60 23.41 -13.19 -7.80
N LEU A 61 22.96 -14.19 -7.03
CA LEU A 61 21.84 -14.01 -6.09
C LEU A 61 22.22 -13.06 -4.95
N VAL A 62 23.43 -13.17 -4.38
CA VAL A 62 23.93 -12.22 -3.36
C VAL A 62 23.93 -10.79 -3.92
N LEU A 63 24.40 -10.60 -5.15
CA LEU A 63 24.39 -9.28 -5.80
C LEU A 63 22.96 -8.76 -6.00
N LEU A 64 22.05 -9.59 -6.50
CA LEU A 64 20.66 -9.22 -6.72
C LEU A 64 19.98 -8.80 -5.42
N VAL A 65 20.17 -9.56 -4.35
CA VAL A 65 19.61 -9.24 -3.02
C VAL A 65 20.22 -7.94 -2.50
N GLY A 66 21.52 -7.72 -2.67
CA GLY A 66 22.18 -6.45 -2.34
C GLY A 66 21.62 -5.24 -3.11
N MET A 67 21.26 -5.41 -4.40
CA MET A 67 20.58 -4.35 -5.15
C MET A 67 19.18 -4.06 -4.61
N MET A 68 18.45 -5.10 -4.18
CA MET A 68 17.13 -4.93 -3.55
C MET A 68 17.23 -4.22 -2.20
N GLU A 69 18.26 -4.51 -1.40
CA GLU A 69 18.55 -3.80 -0.14
C GLU A 69 18.66 -2.28 -0.39
N LEU A 70 19.49 -1.87 -1.35
CA LEU A 70 19.67 -0.45 -1.69
C LEU A 70 18.35 0.26 -2.04
N LEU A 71 17.47 -0.40 -2.80
CA LEU A 71 16.16 0.14 -3.16
C LEU A 71 15.22 0.28 -1.95
N VAL A 72 15.31 -0.64 -0.99
CA VAL A 72 14.52 -0.59 0.25
C VAL A 72 15.01 0.54 1.15
N GLU A 73 16.33 0.70 1.29
CA GLU A 73 16.94 1.80 2.06
C GLU A 73 16.53 3.16 1.49
N GLU A 74 16.61 3.34 0.17
CA GLU A 74 16.14 4.56 -0.49
C GLU A 74 14.67 4.84 -0.15
N ARG A 75 13.82 3.80 -0.21
CA ARG A 75 12.41 3.95 0.10
C ARG A 75 12.16 4.31 1.58
N ILE A 76 12.93 3.73 2.49
CA ILE A 76 12.88 4.07 3.92
C ILE A 76 13.32 5.52 4.13
N ALA A 77 14.42 5.94 3.49
CA ALA A 77 14.92 7.31 3.55
C ALA A 77 13.88 8.32 3.06
N LEU A 78 13.14 8.01 1.98
CA LEU A 78 12.04 8.85 1.49
C LEU A 78 10.85 8.92 2.45
N LEU A 79 10.55 7.85 3.18
CA LEU A 79 9.47 7.83 4.18
C LEU A 79 9.83 8.62 5.45
N GLY A 80 11.09 8.58 5.88
CA GLY A 80 11.60 9.41 6.99
C GLY A 80 11.84 10.87 6.59
N GLY A 81 12.21 11.09 5.32
CA GLY A 81 12.60 12.37 4.76
C GLY A 81 11.46 13.34 4.50
N GLY A 82 10.21 12.90 4.36
CA GLY A 82 9.09 13.83 4.11
C GLY A 82 8.87 14.86 5.23
N ARG A 83 9.18 14.52 6.49
CA ARG A 83 9.15 15.47 7.62
C ARG A 83 10.46 16.25 7.76
N ALA A 84 11.61 15.61 7.55
CA ALA A 84 12.90 16.27 7.64
C ALA A 84 13.14 17.27 6.50
N ALA A 85 12.77 16.91 5.25
CA ALA A 85 12.81 17.79 4.08
C ALA A 85 11.82 18.95 4.20
N ALA A 86 10.61 18.72 4.72
CA ALA A 86 9.68 19.80 5.03
C ALA A 86 10.20 20.73 6.13
N MET A 87 10.88 20.19 7.15
CA MET A 87 11.49 20.98 8.23
C MET A 87 12.70 21.78 7.76
N LEU A 88 13.53 21.21 6.88
CA LEU A 88 14.64 21.92 6.21
C LEU A 88 14.13 23.07 5.33
N VAL A 89 13.07 22.86 4.54
CA VAL A 89 12.42 23.90 3.74
C VAL A 89 11.79 25.01 4.60
N SER A 90 11.18 24.65 5.74
CA SER A 90 10.66 25.65 6.69
C SER A 90 11.75 26.40 7.45
N ALA A 91 12.91 25.79 7.71
CA ALA A 91 14.03 26.46 8.35
C ALA A 91 14.72 27.46 7.41
N ASP A 92 14.82 27.13 6.12
CA ASP A 92 15.44 27.99 5.10
C ASP A 92 14.59 29.24 4.80
N THR A 93 13.25 29.13 4.93
CA THR A 93 12.33 30.26 4.79
C THR A 93 12.24 31.14 6.05
N ALA A 94 12.67 30.66 7.22
CA ALA A 94 12.65 31.41 8.47
C ALA A 94 13.86 32.37 8.64
N HIS A 95 14.94 32.17 7.88
CA HIS A 95 16.14 33.01 7.92
C HIS A 95 16.17 34.12 6.85
N ALA A 96 15.10 34.29 6.06
CA ALA A 96 15.03 35.24 4.96
C ALA A 96 14.35 36.58 5.30
N HIS A 97 14.32 36.99 6.57
CA HIS A 97 13.67 38.24 7.01
C HIS A 97 14.61 39.20 7.74
#